data_AF-A0A8J3RTV1-F1
#
_entry.id   AF-A0A8J3RTV1-F1
#
_cell.length_a   1.000
_cell.length_b   1.000
_cell.length_c   1.000
_cell.angle_alpha   90.00
_cell.angle_beta   90.00
_cell.angle_gamma   90.00
#
_symmetry.space_group_name_H-M   'P 1'
#
loop_
_entity.id
_entity.type
_entity.pdbx_description
1 polymer ?
#
loop_
_entity_poly.entity_id
_entity_poly.type
_entity_poly.pdbx_seq_one_letter_code
_entity_poly.pdbx_strand_id
1 'polypeptide(L)'
;MSSSCCGTTPSREHEQTTASGATGALPVVVIGAGPVGLAAAAHLAERDQDFLILEAGEQVAASVAQWGHVRVFSPWKYNVDAAARRLLRADGWTAPDEEWLPTGDELIADYLAPLAKLFGRRVRLGAEVSAISRLGYDRVRTTGREDAPFLIRLADGEELQARAIIDASGSYATPNVLGASGLPAHGESEAAALIDHALPDVLGADRERYAGRHTLVVGAGHSAATTLLALAALAEEAPGTRITWAIRAGNATRTYGGGAADALPARGALGTRLHEHVTSGRITLLTGFFTHRVQRTADGIEVISRDPSGAEQSVTADQVVAATGYRPDHSITAELRLDLDAILGSTRALAPLIDPNHHSCGTVPAHGADELAHPEPGYYAVGVKSYGRAPTFLMATGYEQVRSVVAALTGDWEAARQVRLELPETGVCSSGLAEAQEARVGLATGISGGLLATPLPLATVSASGGGCCG
;
A
#
# COMPACT_ATOMS: atom_id res chain seq x y z
N MET A 1 56.75 -33.80 11.86
CA MET A 1 56.34 -32.90 12.95
C MET A 1 56.18 -31.51 12.35
N SER A 2 54.94 -31.10 12.07
CA SER A 2 54.64 -29.76 11.58
C SER A 2 53.31 -29.30 12.18
N SER A 3 53.37 -28.30 13.06
CA SER A 3 52.34 -27.27 13.20
C SER A 3 52.74 -26.34 14.34
N SER A 4 52.88 -25.06 14.01
CA SER A 4 52.26 -23.94 14.72
C SER A 4 53.02 -22.67 14.36
N CYS A 5 52.42 -21.87 13.49
CA CYS A 5 52.74 -20.46 13.33
C CYS A 5 51.49 -19.68 13.71
N CYS A 6 51.39 -19.28 14.97
CA CYS A 6 50.52 -18.20 15.42
C CYS A 6 51.44 -17.09 15.93
N GLY A 7 51.74 -16.14 15.06
CA GLY A 7 52.37 -14.88 15.44
C GLY A 7 51.27 -13.85 15.70
N THR A 8 51.09 -13.49 16.97
CA THR A 8 50.19 -12.42 17.40
C THR A 8 50.81 -11.08 17.00
N THR A 9 50.32 -10.49 15.90
CA THR A 9 50.57 -9.08 15.60
C THR A 9 49.35 -8.31 16.08
N PRO A 10 49.49 -7.28 16.94
CA PRO A 10 48.35 -6.45 17.29
C PRO A 10 48.02 -5.61 16.04
N SER A 11 47.02 -6.04 15.29
CA SER A 11 46.36 -5.17 14.33
C SER A 11 45.78 -4.00 15.12
N ARG A 12 46.35 -2.81 14.89
CA ARG A 12 45.71 -1.55 15.27
C ARG A 12 44.34 -1.53 14.59
N GLU A 13 43.31 -1.96 15.31
CA GLU A 13 41.94 -1.58 15.01
C GLU A 13 41.94 -0.04 15.03
N HIS A 14 41.80 0.56 13.85
CA HIS A 14 41.43 1.96 13.76
C HIS A 14 40.04 2.03 14.39
N GLU A 15 40.02 2.35 15.68
CA GLU A 15 38.85 2.82 16.39
C GLU A 15 38.38 4.05 15.61
N GLN A 16 37.40 3.86 14.72
CA GLN A 16 36.72 4.95 14.05
C GLN A 16 35.97 5.69 15.16
N THR A 17 36.66 6.67 15.75
CA THR A 17 36.05 7.63 16.65
C THR A 17 35.10 8.48 15.81
N THR A 18 33.90 7.98 15.58
CA THR A 18 32.79 8.80 15.11
C THR A 18 32.49 9.77 16.25
N ALA A 19 32.79 11.04 16.02
CA ALA A 19 32.44 12.10 16.95
C ALA A 19 30.93 12.05 17.18
N SER A 20 30.48 11.56 18.34
CA SER A 20 29.04 11.41 18.65
C SER A 20 28.27 12.74 18.66
N GLY A 21 28.98 13.88 18.59
CA GLY A 21 28.40 15.21 18.40
C GLY A 21 28.01 15.56 16.95
N ALA A 22 28.40 14.77 15.94
CA ALA A 22 28.13 15.07 14.52
C ALA A 22 26.78 14.52 14.02
N THR A 23 26.21 13.48 14.65
CA THR A 23 24.97 12.84 14.23
C THR A 23 23.73 13.71 14.48
N GLY A 24 23.74 14.55 15.52
CA GLY A 24 22.65 15.49 15.79
C GLY A 24 22.46 16.58 14.72
N ALA A 25 23.49 16.84 13.90
CA ALA A 25 23.45 17.83 12.82
C ALA A 25 22.98 17.25 11.46
N LEU A 26 22.87 15.92 11.32
CA LEU A 26 22.40 15.28 10.08
C LEU A 26 20.88 15.33 9.99
N PRO A 27 20.28 15.42 8.78
CA PRO A 27 18.83 15.53 8.62
C PRO A 27 18.10 14.22 8.98
N VAL A 28 16.78 14.32 9.20
CA VAL A 28 15.87 13.18 9.06
C VAL A 28 15.56 13.01 7.58
N VAL A 29 15.74 11.81 7.03
CA VAL A 29 15.35 11.52 5.65
C VAL A 29 13.97 10.87 5.62
N VAL A 30 13.06 11.44 4.84
CA VAL A 30 11.74 10.87 4.56
C VAL A 30 11.76 10.26 3.17
N ILE A 31 11.49 8.96 3.06
CA ILE A 31 11.46 8.25 1.78
C ILE A 31 10.01 8.17 1.32
N GLY A 32 9.71 8.75 0.16
CA GLY A 32 8.38 8.88 -0.44
C GLY A 32 7.72 10.23 -0.16
N ALA A 33 7.30 10.92 -1.22
CA ALA A 33 6.54 12.18 -1.18
C ALA A 33 5.03 11.97 -1.41
N GLY A 34 4.49 10.85 -0.91
CA GLY A 34 3.05 10.62 -0.81
C GLY A 34 2.40 11.35 0.38
N PRO A 35 1.09 11.13 0.63
CA PRO A 35 0.36 11.82 1.71
C PRO A 35 1.03 11.71 3.08
N VAL A 36 1.46 10.50 3.46
CA VAL A 36 2.06 10.23 4.77
C VAL A 36 3.47 10.83 4.88
N GLY A 37 4.28 10.75 3.82
CA GLY A 37 5.63 11.33 3.81
C GLY A 37 5.62 12.86 3.88
N LEU A 38 4.73 13.51 3.13
CA LEU A 38 4.58 14.97 3.21
C LEU A 38 4.01 15.42 4.55
N ALA A 39 3.12 14.65 5.17
CA ALA A 39 2.67 14.91 6.54
C ALA A 39 3.83 14.76 7.55
N ALA A 40 4.68 13.75 7.42
CA ALA A 40 5.88 13.62 8.28
C ALA A 40 6.79 14.85 8.18
N ALA A 41 7.03 15.34 6.96
CA ALA A 41 7.77 16.57 6.73
C ALA A 41 7.11 17.81 7.35
N ALA A 42 5.76 17.90 7.32
CA ALA A 42 5.04 18.98 7.99
C ALA A 42 5.28 18.97 9.51
N HIS A 43 5.18 17.79 10.15
CA HIS A 43 5.46 17.66 11.59
C HIS A 43 6.93 17.94 11.95
N LEU A 44 7.87 17.60 11.07
CA LEU A 44 9.30 17.92 11.22
C LEU A 44 9.53 19.43 11.10
N ALA A 45 8.89 20.08 10.13
CA ALA A 45 8.97 21.53 9.92
C ALA A 45 8.42 22.32 11.11
N GLU A 46 7.27 21.92 11.68
CA GLU A 46 6.69 22.57 12.87
C GLU A 46 7.57 22.44 14.13
N ARG A 47 8.51 21.50 14.14
CA ARG A 47 9.46 21.26 15.24
C ARG A 47 10.87 21.75 14.92
N ASP A 48 11.02 22.56 13.87
CA ASP A 48 12.31 23.12 13.42
C ASP A 48 13.39 22.04 13.21
N GLN A 49 13.00 20.85 12.76
CA GLN A 49 13.93 19.76 12.47
C GLN A 49 14.44 19.86 11.04
N ASP A 50 15.73 19.66 10.82
CA ASP A 50 16.26 19.54 9.45
C ASP A 50 15.86 18.19 8.83
N PHE A 51 15.42 18.23 7.56
CA PHE A 51 14.91 17.07 6.85
C PHE A 51 15.10 17.16 5.33
N LEU A 52 15.10 15.99 4.69
CA LEU A 52 15.12 15.81 3.25
C LEU A 52 14.10 14.75 2.83
N ILE A 53 13.30 15.03 1.81
CA ILE A 53 12.34 14.09 1.23
C ILE A 53 12.91 13.58 -0.09
N LEU A 54 12.93 12.25 -0.26
CA LEU A 54 13.37 11.56 -1.47
C LEU A 54 12.17 10.87 -2.11
N GLU A 55 11.82 11.26 -3.34
CA GLU A 55 10.73 10.68 -4.12
C GLU A 55 11.28 10.06 -5.40
N ALA A 56 10.94 8.80 -5.65
CA ALA A 56 11.41 8.07 -6.82
C ALA A 56 10.76 8.59 -8.11
N GLY A 57 9.52 9.08 -8.05
CA GLY A 57 8.81 9.63 -9.19
C GLY A 57 9.25 11.05 -9.59
N GLU A 58 8.87 11.43 -10.80
CA GLU A 58 9.10 12.77 -11.38
C GLU A 58 8.16 13.85 -10.83
N GLN A 59 7.24 13.48 -9.94
CA GLN A 59 6.34 14.39 -9.24
C GLN A 59 6.06 13.88 -7.84
N VAL A 60 5.62 14.78 -6.96
CA VAL A 60 5.08 14.38 -5.66
C VAL A 60 3.83 13.54 -5.83
N ALA A 61 3.62 12.63 -4.87
CA ALA A 61 2.51 11.70 -4.87
C ALA A 61 2.38 10.91 -6.20
N ALA A 62 3.51 10.49 -6.78
CA ALA A 62 3.55 9.77 -8.05
C ALA A 62 2.64 8.53 -8.08
N SER A 63 2.56 7.78 -6.97
CA SER A 63 1.61 6.66 -6.83
C SER A 63 0.15 7.11 -6.84
N VAL A 64 -0.17 8.28 -6.26
CA VAL A 64 -1.53 8.85 -6.27
C VAL A 64 -1.95 9.23 -7.70
N ALA A 65 -1.02 9.79 -8.47
CA ALA A 65 -1.28 10.21 -9.85
C ALA A 65 -1.70 9.04 -10.75
N GLN A 66 -1.21 7.83 -10.48
CA GLN A 66 -1.60 6.63 -11.24
C GLN A 66 -3.08 6.24 -11.05
N TRP A 67 -3.70 6.68 -9.95
CA TRP A 67 -5.14 6.55 -9.71
C TRP A 67 -5.79 7.92 -9.53
N GLY A 68 -5.28 8.96 -10.18
CA GLY A 68 -5.74 10.35 -10.06
C GLY A 68 -7.26 10.51 -10.25
N HIS A 69 -7.82 9.75 -11.19
CA HIS A 69 -9.25 9.71 -11.50
C HIS A 69 -10.13 9.07 -10.40
N VAL A 70 -9.54 8.30 -9.47
CA VAL A 70 -10.28 7.57 -8.44
C VAL A 70 -10.70 8.50 -7.32
N ARG A 71 -12.00 8.52 -7.01
CA ARG A 71 -12.56 9.28 -5.88
C ARG A 71 -12.46 8.48 -4.58
N VAL A 72 -11.77 8.99 -3.57
CA VAL A 72 -11.65 8.31 -2.28
C VAL A 72 -12.98 8.34 -1.51
N PHE A 73 -13.17 7.39 -0.60
CA PHE A 73 -14.42 7.25 0.17
C PHE A 73 -14.44 8.09 1.47
N SER A 74 -13.35 8.79 1.76
CA SER A 74 -13.16 9.62 2.93
C SER A 74 -13.24 11.10 2.56
N PRO A 75 -14.00 11.93 3.30
CA PRO A 75 -14.07 13.36 3.00
C PRO A 75 -12.79 14.10 3.41
N TRP A 76 -12.59 15.30 2.86
CA TRP A 76 -11.39 16.12 3.07
C TRP A 76 -10.96 16.28 4.52
N LYS A 77 -11.89 16.34 5.48
CA LYS A 77 -11.56 16.42 6.92
C LYS A 77 -10.67 15.29 7.43
N TYR A 78 -10.69 14.11 6.80
CA TYR A 78 -9.82 12.97 7.15
C TYR A 78 -8.62 12.81 6.22
N ASN A 79 -8.55 13.58 5.14
CA ASN A 79 -7.51 13.45 4.12
C ASN A 79 -6.43 14.53 4.22
N VAL A 80 -6.59 15.53 5.09
CA VAL A 80 -5.60 16.58 5.34
C VAL A 80 -5.02 16.43 6.75
N ASP A 81 -3.70 16.30 6.86
CA ASP A 81 -3.02 16.27 8.16
C ASP A 81 -3.12 17.63 8.88
N ALA A 82 -3.19 17.61 10.20
CA ALA A 82 -3.37 18.82 11.00
C ALA A 82 -2.17 19.77 10.98
N ALA A 83 -0.93 19.26 10.95
CA ALA A 83 0.28 20.08 10.83
C ALA A 83 0.38 20.67 9.42
N ALA A 84 0.15 19.83 8.40
CA ALA A 84 0.12 20.28 7.02
C ALA A 84 -0.92 21.39 6.80
N ARG A 85 -2.13 21.24 7.36
CA ARG A 85 -3.19 22.26 7.30
C ARG A 85 -2.74 23.59 7.92
N ARG A 86 -2.03 23.57 9.05
CA ARG A 86 -1.53 24.79 9.70
C ARG A 86 -0.46 25.49 8.86
N LEU A 87 0.51 24.74 8.32
CA LEU A 87 1.54 25.28 7.44
C LEU A 87 0.94 25.89 6.17
N LEU A 88 0.01 25.18 5.53
CA LEU A 88 -0.68 25.65 4.33
C LEU A 88 -1.47 26.93 4.58
N ARG A 89 -2.25 26.99 5.66
CA ARG A 89 -3.03 28.19 6.02
C ARG A 89 -2.14 29.40 6.30
N ALA A 90 -0.96 29.19 6.90
CA ALA A 90 0.01 30.26 7.11
C ALA A 90 0.54 30.85 5.79
N ASP A 91 0.55 30.07 4.70
CA ASP A 91 0.90 30.50 3.33
C ASP A 91 -0.31 30.97 2.50
N GLY A 92 -1.48 31.17 3.14
CA GLY A 92 -2.68 31.67 2.46
C GLY A 92 -3.49 30.61 1.70
N TRP A 93 -3.22 29.33 1.91
CA TRP A 93 -4.03 28.25 1.33
C TRP A 93 -5.46 28.24 1.90
N THR A 94 -6.44 28.06 1.01
CA THR A 94 -7.85 27.90 1.38
C THR A 94 -8.21 26.42 1.39
N ALA A 95 -8.77 25.96 2.51
CA ALA A 95 -9.18 24.57 2.63
C ALA A 95 -10.38 24.26 1.72
N PRO A 96 -10.39 23.10 1.04
CA PRO A 96 -11.57 22.57 0.37
C PRO A 96 -12.75 22.33 1.34
N ASP A 97 -13.93 22.09 0.79
CA ASP A 97 -15.11 21.68 1.55
C ASP A 97 -14.82 20.39 2.33
N GLU A 98 -14.97 20.43 3.65
CA GLU A 98 -14.61 19.36 4.57
C GLU A 98 -15.39 18.07 4.35
N GLU A 99 -16.60 18.14 3.77
CA GLU A 99 -17.47 17.01 3.48
C GLU A 99 -17.34 16.48 2.04
N TRP A 100 -16.56 17.15 1.19
CA TRP A 100 -16.33 16.68 -0.18
C TRP A 100 -15.37 15.48 -0.19
N LEU A 101 -15.71 14.46 -1.00
CA LEU A 101 -14.88 13.29 -1.25
C LEU A 101 -13.91 13.57 -2.41
N PRO A 102 -12.59 13.74 -2.20
CA PRO A 102 -11.69 14.11 -3.28
C PRO A 102 -11.35 12.96 -4.23
N THR A 103 -10.99 13.27 -5.48
CA THR A 103 -10.22 12.38 -6.35
C THR A 103 -8.74 12.36 -5.99
N GLY A 104 -7.98 11.39 -6.51
CA GLY A 104 -6.52 11.41 -6.43
C GLY A 104 -5.92 12.69 -7.02
N ASP A 105 -6.48 13.20 -8.12
CA ASP A 105 -6.08 14.46 -8.74
C ASP A 105 -6.38 15.67 -7.85
N GLU A 106 -7.56 15.70 -7.23
CA GLU A 106 -7.93 16.74 -6.25
C GLU A 106 -7.00 16.68 -5.02
N LEU A 107 -6.65 15.48 -4.52
CA LEU A 107 -5.65 15.31 -3.44
C LEU A 107 -4.30 15.93 -3.82
N ILE A 108 -3.84 15.73 -5.06
CA ILE A 108 -2.57 16.28 -5.53
C ILE A 108 -2.68 17.80 -5.67
N ALA A 109 -3.64 18.27 -6.46
CA ALA A 109 -3.75 19.67 -6.87
C ALA A 109 -4.06 20.59 -5.68
N ASP A 110 -5.00 20.18 -4.82
CA ASP A 110 -5.53 21.06 -3.77
C ASP A 110 -4.84 20.88 -2.42
N TYR A 111 -3.97 19.87 -2.26
CA TYR A 111 -3.32 19.60 -0.97
C TYR A 111 -1.84 19.22 -1.07
N LEU A 112 -1.48 18.12 -1.74
CA LEU A 112 -0.12 17.55 -1.65
C LEU A 112 0.92 18.38 -2.41
N ALA A 113 0.59 18.84 -3.63
CA ALA A 113 1.50 19.69 -4.40
C ALA A 113 1.70 21.08 -3.77
N PRO A 114 0.65 21.79 -3.29
CA PRO A 114 0.82 23.00 -2.49
C PRO A 114 1.72 22.81 -1.27
N LEU A 115 1.53 21.71 -0.53
CA LEU A 115 2.33 21.42 0.66
C LEU A 115 3.80 21.18 0.32
N ALA A 116 4.08 20.37 -0.70
CA ALA A 116 5.44 20.11 -1.16
C ALA A 116 6.18 21.38 -1.60
N LYS A 117 5.46 22.34 -2.20
CA LYS A 117 6.03 23.63 -2.62
C LYS A 117 6.60 24.42 -1.43
N LEU A 118 5.98 24.34 -0.24
CA LEU A 118 6.49 24.99 0.98
C LEU A 118 7.85 24.45 1.41
N PHE A 119 8.13 23.17 1.12
CA PHE A 119 9.40 22.53 1.47
C PHE A 119 10.50 22.83 0.45
N GLY A 120 10.13 23.16 -0.80
CA GLY A 120 11.04 23.61 -1.86
C GLY A 120 12.14 22.59 -2.16
N ARG A 121 13.40 23.01 -2.09
CA ARG A 121 14.58 22.15 -2.39
C ARG A 121 14.75 20.95 -1.45
N ARG A 122 14.01 20.89 -0.35
CA ARG A 122 13.97 19.71 0.53
C ARG A 122 13.19 18.54 -0.06
N VAL A 123 12.47 18.73 -1.17
CA VAL A 123 11.85 17.64 -1.94
C VAL A 123 12.71 17.35 -3.16
N ARG A 124 13.35 16.18 -3.17
CA ARG A 124 14.10 15.67 -4.33
C ARG A 124 13.25 14.65 -5.07
N LEU A 125 12.87 14.99 -6.30
CA LEU A 125 12.17 14.11 -7.24
C LEU A 125 13.20 13.31 -8.06
N GLY A 126 12.77 12.19 -8.67
CA GLY A 126 13.66 11.29 -9.40
C GLY A 126 14.77 10.65 -8.54
N ALA A 127 14.60 10.67 -7.21
CA ALA A 127 15.59 10.23 -6.23
C ALA A 127 15.18 8.87 -5.63
N GLU A 128 15.33 7.81 -6.43
CA GLU A 128 15.05 6.45 -5.99
C GLU A 128 16.12 5.95 -5.01
N VAL A 129 15.71 5.50 -3.82
CA VAL A 129 16.60 4.89 -2.83
C VAL A 129 16.78 3.41 -3.18
N SER A 130 18.03 2.98 -3.40
CA SER A 130 18.35 1.60 -3.74
C SER A 130 18.82 0.76 -2.55
N ALA A 131 19.42 1.39 -1.53
CA ALA A 131 19.90 0.68 -0.35
C ALA A 131 20.07 1.60 0.88
N ILE A 132 19.92 1.02 2.06
CA ILE A 132 20.08 1.69 3.35
C ILE A 132 20.90 0.80 4.28
N SER A 133 21.88 1.38 4.96
CA SER A 133 22.68 0.73 5.99
C SER A 133 23.09 1.71 7.09
N ARG A 134 23.97 1.29 8.00
CA ARG A 134 24.71 2.15 8.94
C ARG A 134 26.10 2.42 8.39
N LEU A 135 26.52 3.69 8.42
CA LEU A 135 27.81 4.09 7.87
C LEU A 135 28.97 3.34 8.54
N GLY A 136 29.69 2.51 7.78
CA GLY A 136 30.84 1.74 8.28
C GLY A 136 30.48 0.41 8.96
N TYR A 137 29.19 0.04 9.03
CA TYR A 137 28.73 -1.18 9.67
C TYR A 137 27.88 -2.02 8.72
N ASP A 138 28.24 -3.29 8.58
CA ASP A 138 27.31 -4.30 8.07
C ASP A 138 26.25 -4.65 9.13
N ARG A 139 25.22 -5.41 8.74
CA ARG A 139 24.14 -5.83 9.64
C ARG A 139 24.60 -6.69 10.83
N VAL A 140 25.74 -7.39 10.74
CA VAL A 140 26.17 -8.39 11.73
C VAL A 140 26.92 -7.74 12.89
N ARG A 141 27.70 -6.69 12.65
CA ARG A 141 28.44 -5.96 13.70
C ARG A 141 27.49 -5.25 14.66
N THR A 142 27.71 -5.39 15.97
CA THR A 142 26.81 -4.81 16.99
C THR A 142 27.41 -3.60 17.69
N THR A 143 28.61 -3.71 18.26
CA THR A 143 29.19 -2.65 19.10
C THR A 143 29.29 -1.31 18.36
N GLY A 144 28.57 -0.28 18.85
CA GLY A 144 28.60 1.09 18.33
C GLY A 144 27.81 1.31 17.03
N ARG A 145 27.07 0.30 16.55
CA ARG A 145 26.31 0.40 15.29
C ARG A 145 25.09 1.32 15.44
N GLU A 146 24.47 1.31 16.60
CA GLU A 146 23.30 2.13 16.94
C GLU A 146 23.60 3.64 16.90
N ASP A 147 24.84 4.02 17.18
CA ASP A 147 25.30 5.41 17.20
C ASP A 147 25.76 5.91 15.81
N ALA A 148 26.00 4.99 14.87
CA ALA A 148 26.41 5.35 13.52
C ALA A 148 25.25 5.97 12.73
N PRO A 149 25.47 7.02 11.92
CA PRO A 149 24.41 7.55 11.07
C PRO A 149 23.99 6.52 10.02
N PHE A 150 22.78 6.69 9.49
CA PHE A 150 22.36 5.93 8.32
C PHE A 150 23.17 6.38 7.09
N LEU A 151 23.53 5.41 6.25
CA LEU A 151 24.01 5.60 4.89
C LEU A 151 22.88 5.21 3.94
N ILE A 152 22.49 6.12 3.07
CA ILE A 152 21.42 5.95 2.08
C ILE A 152 22.06 6.06 0.70
N ARG A 153 21.89 5.03 -0.13
CA ARG A 153 22.36 5.04 -1.51
C ARG A 153 21.18 5.21 -2.46
N LEU A 154 21.31 6.17 -3.38
CA LEU A 154 20.37 6.38 -4.47
C LEU A 154 20.71 5.50 -5.67
N ALA A 155 19.75 5.29 -6.57
CA ALA A 155 19.90 4.44 -7.76
C ALA A 155 21.00 4.94 -8.72
N ASP A 156 21.30 6.24 -8.72
CA ASP A 156 22.40 6.84 -9.50
C ASP A 156 23.79 6.68 -8.86
N GLY A 157 23.84 6.11 -7.64
CA GLY A 157 25.06 5.91 -6.87
C GLY A 157 25.41 7.03 -5.90
N GLU A 158 24.65 8.12 -5.83
CA GLU A 158 24.83 9.16 -4.81
C GLU A 158 24.60 8.56 -3.41
N GLU A 159 25.42 8.98 -2.44
CA GLU A 159 25.30 8.57 -1.06
C GLU A 159 24.99 9.76 -0.14
N LEU A 160 23.98 9.56 0.72
CA LEU A 160 23.49 10.52 1.69
C LEU A 160 23.62 9.95 3.10
N GLN A 161 23.71 10.84 4.09
CA GLN A 161 23.71 10.46 5.50
C GLN A 161 22.52 11.05 6.23
N ALA A 162 21.97 10.31 7.19
CA ALA A 162 20.82 10.73 7.97
C ALA A 162 20.96 10.31 9.43
N ARG A 163 20.40 11.10 10.35
CA ARG A 163 20.29 10.72 11.77
C ARG A 163 19.14 9.75 12.02
N ALA A 164 18.10 9.84 11.19
CA ALA A 164 16.90 9.02 11.25
C ALA A 164 16.26 8.90 9.87
N ILE A 165 15.48 7.85 9.66
CA ILE A 165 14.75 7.58 8.42
C ILE A 165 13.28 7.30 8.74
N ILE A 166 12.40 8.01 8.04
CA ILE A 166 10.96 7.72 7.98
C ILE A 166 10.66 7.16 6.60
N ASP A 167 10.44 5.85 6.52
CA ASP A 167 10.13 5.17 5.27
C ASP A 167 8.62 5.16 5.02
N ALA A 168 8.18 6.11 4.19
CA ALA A 168 6.81 6.29 3.73
C ALA A 168 6.65 5.90 2.24
N SER A 169 7.52 5.03 1.71
CA SER A 169 7.53 4.63 0.29
C SER A 169 6.28 3.84 -0.15
N GLY A 170 5.47 3.38 0.81
CA GLY A 170 4.21 2.69 0.54
C GLY A 170 4.41 1.28 -0.05
N SER A 171 3.38 0.79 -0.74
CA SER A 171 3.34 -0.56 -1.35
C SER A 171 2.84 -0.57 -2.79
N TYR A 172 2.44 0.59 -3.34
CA TYR A 172 1.73 0.68 -4.61
C TYR A 172 2.60 0.22 -5.80
N ALA A 173 3.91 0.47 -5.76
CA ALA A 173 4.86 0.04 -6.78
C ALA A 173 5.14 -1.48 -6.79
N THR A 174 4.63 -2.21 -5.80
CA THR A 174 4.83 -3.65 -5.64
C THR A 174 3.50 -4.39 -5.56
N PRO A 175 2.78 -4.50 -6.70
CA PRO A 175 1.56 -5.28 -6.77
C PRO A 175 1.82 -6.76 -6.47
N ASN A 176 0.79 -7.44 -5.98
CA ASN A 176 0.81 -8.88 -5.87
C ASN A 176 0.70 -9.51 -7.26
N VAL A 177 1.29 -10.69 -7.37
CA VAL A 177 1.21 -11.53 -8.56
C VAL A 177 -0.22 -11.99 -8.86
N LEU A 178 -0.49 -12.31 -10.12
CA LEU A 178 -1.79 -12.84 -10.56
C LEU A 178 -2.02 -14.27 -10.08
N GLY A 179 -0.95 -15.07 -9.96
CA GLY A 179 -1.03 -16.47 -9.58
C GLY A 179 -1.59 -16.71 -8.18
N ALA A 180 -2.45 -17.74 -8.07
CA ALA A 180 -3.31 -17.93 -6.90
C ALA A 180 -2.57 -18.33 -5.61
N SER A 181 -1.37 -18.90 -5.73
CA SER A 181 -0.56 -19.40 -4.60
C SER A 181 0.43 -18.37 -4.06
N GLY A 182 0.28 -17.08 -4.40
CA GLY A 182 1.25 -16.04 -4.04
C GLY A 182 2.55 -16.13 -4.83
N LEU A 183 2.56 -16.91 -5.91
CA LEU A 183 3.64 -17.05 -6.87
C LEU A 183 3.16 -16.51 -8.23
N PRO A 184 4.04 -15.95 -9.08
CA PRO A 184 3.69 -15.65 -10.46
C PRO A 184 3.07 -16.87 -11.13
N ALA A 185 1.98 -16.67 -11.86
CA ALA A 185 1.43 -17.68 -12.74
C ALA A 185 2.48 -18.00 -13.83
N HIS A 186 2.49 -19.25 -14.30
CA HIS A 186 3.36 -19.60 -15.43
C HIS A 186 3.01 -18.71 -16.64
N GLY A 187 3.99 -18.03 -17.24
CA GLY A 187 3.78 -17.12 -18.37
C GLY A 187 3.42 -15.67 -17.98
N GLU A 188 3.30 -15.35 -16.69
CA GLU A 188 2.84 -14.02 -16.23
C GLU A 188 3.76 -12.89 -16.67
N SER A 189 5.08 -13.09 -16.59
CA SER A 189 6.07 -12.09 -17.01
C SER A 189 6.06 -11.89 -18.53
N GLU A 190 5.88 -12.97 -19.30
CA GLU A 190 5.82 -12.93 -20.77
C GLU A 190 4.52 -12.28 -21.28
N ALA A 191 3.46 -12.32 -20.48
CA ALA A 191 2.15 -11.75 -20.79
C ALA A 191 1.92 -10.35 -20.18
N ALA A 192 2.92 -9.75 -19.51
CA ALA A 192 2.78 -8.50 -18.77
C ALA A 192 2.13 -7.34 -19.56
N ALA A 193 2.36 -7.25 -20.88
CA ALA A 193 1.76 -6.23 -21.74
C ALA A 193 0.22 -6.33 -21.89
N LEU A 194 -0.39 -7.43 -21.47
CA LEU A 194 -1.84 -7.67 -21.50
C LEU A 194 -2.44 -7.78 -20.09
N ILE A 195 -1.62 -7.59 -19.05
CA ILE A 195 -2.02 -7.67 -17.65
C ILE A 195 -1.80 -6.30 -17.04
N ASP A 196 -2.89 -5.59 -16.82
CA ASP A 196 -2.89 -4.33 -16.09
C ASP A 196 -2.99 -4.56 -14.57
N HIS A 197 -2.59 -3.58 -13.80
CA HIS A 197 -2.79 -3.57 -12.34
C HIS A 197 -4.14 -2.95 -11.98
N ALA A 198 -4.47 -2.95 -10.69
CA ALA A 198 -5.77 -2.48 -10.24
C ALA A 198 -6.01 -1.00 -10.59
N LEU A 199 -7.26 -0.66 -10.92
CA LEU A 199 -7.75 0.71 -11.17
C LEU A 199 -7.23 1.39 -12.46
N PRO A 200 -7.30 0.72 -13.63
CA PRO A 200 -7.09 1.43 -14.89
C PRO A 200 -8.18 2.51 -15.10
N ASP A 201 -7.85 3.61 -15.78
CA ASP A 201 -8.78 4.69 -16.08
C ASP A 201 -9.66 4.33 -17.30
N VAL A 202 -10.50 3.30 -17.13
CA VAL A 202 -11.27 2.69 -18.22
C VAL A 202 -12.30 3.63 -18.85
N LEU A 203 -12.70 4.70 -18.14
CA LEU A 203 -13.64 5.70 -18.64
C LEU A 203 -12.92 6.92 -19.23
N GLY A 204 -11.66 7.15 -18.86
CA GLY A 204 -10.81 8.24 -19.35
C GLY A 204 -9.66 7.74 -20.21
N ALA A 205 -8.44 7.90 -19.71
CA ALA A 205 -7.20 7.75 -20.48
C ALA A 205 -7.01 6.35 -21.09
N ASP A 206 -7.51 5.29 -20.44
CA ASP A 206 -7.33 3.92 -20.90
C ASP A 206 -8.52 3.39 -21.71
N ARG A 207 -9.52 4.23 -22.01
CA ARG A 207 -10.77 3.82 -22.66
C ARG A 207 -10.56 2.97 -23.92
N GLU A 208 -9.64 3.37 -24.80
CA GLU A 208 -9.36 2.65 -26.06
C GLU A 208 -8.81 1.23 -25.85
N ARG A 209 -8.19 0.96 -24.70
CA ARG A 209 -7.67 -0.37 -24.33
C ARG A 209 -8.80 -1.35 -24.00
N TYR A 210 -9.94 -0.85 -23.51
CA TYR A 210 -11.03 -1.67 -22.96
C TYR A 210 -12.33 -1.62 -23.77
N ALA A 211 -12.61 -0.51 -24.46
CA ALA A 211 -13.85 -0.32 -25.21
C ALA A 211 -14.02 -1.35 -26.33
N GLY A 212 -15.16 -2.04 -26.36
CA GLY A 212 -15.46 -3.06 -27.36
C GLY A 212 -14.66 -4.36 -27.20
N ARG A 213 -13.94 -4.53 -26.08
CA ARG A 213 -13.07 -5.70 -25.82
C ARG A 213 -13.55 -6.50 -24.61
N HIS A 214 -13.00 -7.70 -24.45
CA HIS A 214 -13.23 -8.57 -23.31
C HIS A 214 -12.15 -8.39 -22.26
N THR A 215 -12.57 -7.99 -21.05
CA THR A 215 -11.69 -7.83 -19.91
C THR A 215 -11.96 -8.87 -18.84
N LEU A 216 -10.91 -9.54 -18.38
CA LEU A 216 -10.94 -10.38 -17.18
C LEU A 216 -10.42 -9.59 -15.97
N VAL A 217 -11.26 -9.35 -14.97
CA VAL A 217 -10.84 -8.76 -13.69
C VAL A 217 -10.64 -9.88 -12.67
N VAL A 218 -9.43 -10.00 -12.12
CA VAL A 218 -9.09 -11.01 -11.12
C VAL A 218 -8.89 -10.35 -9.76
N GLY A 219 -9.68 -10.78 -8.77
CA GLY A 219 -9.64 -10.25 -7.41
C GLY A 219 -11.02 -9.94 -6.85
N ALA A 220 -11.14 -9.88 -5.53
CA ALA A 220 -12.43 -9.75 -4.83
C ALA A 220 -12.51 -8.50 -3.93
N GLY A 221 -11.53 -7.61 -4.04
CA GLY A 221 -11.43 -6.40 -3.23
C GLY A 221 -12.14 -5.19 -3.83
N HIS A 222 -12.10 -4.06 -3.12
CA HIS A 222 -12.74 -2.81 -3.57
C HIS A 222 -12.17 -2.33 -4.91
N SER A 223 -10.87 -2.46 -5.16
CA SER A 223 -10.28 -2.11 -6.46
C SER A 223 -10.85 -2.92 -7.61
N ALA A 224 -11.18 -4.21 -7.38
CA ALA A 224 -11.85 -5.04 -8.38
C ALA A 224 -13.28 -4.57 -8.62
N ALA A 225 -14.05 -4.34 -7.55
CA ALA A 225 -15.44 -3.84 -7.64
C ALA A 225 -15.51 -2.50 -8.39
N THR A 226 -14.62 -1.56 -8.07
CA THR A 226 -14.47 -0.28 -8.77
C THR A 226 -14.23 -0.46 -10.27
N THR A 227 -13.25 -1.29 -10.62
CA THR A 227 -12.91 -1.55 -12.03
C THR A 227 -14.09 -2.17 -12.77
N LEU A 228 -14.77 -3.14 -12.14
CA LEU A 228 -15.93 -3.82 -12.70
C LEU A 228 -17.11 -2.86 -12.97
N LEU A 229 -17.39 -1.94 -12.04
CA LEU A 229 -18.43 -0.92 -12.22
C LEU A 229 -18.08 0.07 -13.33
N ALA A 230 -16.82 0.49 -13.42
CA ALA A 230 -16.37 1.39 -14.48
C ALA A 230 -16.42 0.70 -15.86
N LEU A 231 -16.03 -0.57 -15.97
CA LEU A 231 -16.21 -1.37 -17.17
C LEU A 231 -17.69 -1.58 -17.52
N ALA A 232 -18.56 -1.78 -16.52
CA ALA A 232 -19.99 -1.94 -16.73
C ALA A 232 -20.66 -0.66 -17.26
N ALA A 233 -20.17 0.52 -16.87
CA ALA A 233 -20.56 1.80 -17.45
C ALA A 233 -20.02 1.96 -18.88
N LEU A 234 -18.74 1.62 -19.11
CA LEU A 234 -18.15 1.63 -20.45
C LEU A 234 -18.93 0.75 -21.44
N ALA A 235 -19.42 -0.42 -20.99
CA ALA A 235 -20.21 -1.33 -21.81
C ALA A 235 -21.57 -0.76 -22.25
N GLU A 236 -22.10 0.27 -21.58
CA GLU A 236 -23.31 0.98 -22.03
C GLU A 236 -23.01 1.90 -23.23
N GLU A 237 -21.80 2.45 -23.28
CA GLU A 237 -21.39 3.41 -24.31
C GLU A 237 -20.63 2.76 -25.47
N ALA A 238 -20.00 1.60 -25.23
CA ALA A 238 -19.19 0.87 -26.21
C ALA A 238 -19.71 -0.57 -26.37
N PRO A 239 -20.63 -0.82 -27.33
CA PRO A 239 -21.14 -2.15 -27.63
C PRO A 239 -20.01 -3.13 -27.95
N GLY A 240 -20.13 -4.37 -27.48
CA GLY A 240 -19.10 -5.40 -27.63
C GLY A 240 -18.13 -5.51 -26.45
N THR A 241 -18.15 -4.55 -25.51
CA THR A 241 -17.40 -4.67 -24.25
C THR A 241 -17.93 -5.84 -23.43
N ARG A 242 -17.08 -6.82 -23.14
CA ARG A 242 -17.41 -8.03 -22.36
C ARG A 242 -16.63 -8.03 -21.06
N ILE A 243 -17.25 -8.47 -19.98
CA ILE A 243 -16.66 -8.41 -18.64
C ILE A 243 -16.75 -9.79 -17.98
N THR A 244 -15.61 -10.33 -17.58
CA THR A 244 -15.54 -11.50 -16.71
C THR A 244 -14.86 -11.13 -15.41
N TRP A 245 -15.45 -11.54 -14.31
CA TRP A 245 -14.92 -11.38 -12.97
C TRP A 245 -14.51 -12.74 -12.42
N ALA A 246 -13.25 -12.90 -12.03
CA ALA A 246 -12.74 -14.14 -11.46
C ALA A 246 -12.33 -13.97 -9.99
N ILE A 247 -12.82 -14.87 -9.14
CA ILE A 247 -12.50 -14.92 -7.71
C ILE A 247 -12.13 -16.34 -7.27
N ARG A 248 -11.22 -16.43 -6.29
CA ARG A 248 -10.85 -17.71 -5.66
C ARG A 248 -11.97 -18.26 -4.76
N ALA A 249 -12.78 -17.38 -4.17
CA ALA A 249 -13.87 -17.77 -3.30
C ALA A 249 -14.94 -18.56 -4.06
N GLY A 250 -15.69 -19.41 -3.35
CA GLY A 250 -16.83 -20.13 -3.94
C GLY A 250 -18.05 -19.24 -4.21
N ASN A 251 -18.10 -18.03 -3.66
CA ASN A 251 -19.15 -17.04 -3.91
C ASN A 251 -18.62 -15.61 -3.71
N ALA A 252 -19.39 -14.64 -4.21
CA ALA A 252 -19.09 -13.20 -4.13
C ALA A 252 -19.78 -12.48 -2.96
N THR A 253 -20.47 -13.21 -2.06
CA THR A 253 -21.29 -12.63 -0.99
C THR A 253 -20.53 -11.63 -0.13
N ARG A 254 -19.25 -11.89 0.15
CA ARG A 254 -18.39 -10.96 0.92
C ARG A 254 -18.13 -9.65 0.18
N THR A 255 -17.87 -9.70 -1.13
CA THR A 255 -17.62 -8.51 -1.95
C THR A 255 -18.89 -7.68 -2.16
N TYR A 256 -20.06 -8.32 -2.18
CA TYR A 256 -21.35 -7.61 -2.20
C TYR A 256 -21.67 -6.89 -0.88
N GLY A 257 -20.97 -7.22 0.22
CA GLY A 257 -21.23 -6.63 1.53
C GLY A 257 -22.58 -7.02 2.13
N GLY A 258 -23.01 -6.27 3.15
CA GLY A 258 -24.28 -6.47 3.85
C GLY A 258 -25.51 -5.83 3.18
N GLY A 259 -25.37 -5.26 1.98
CA GLY A 259 -26.43 -4.49 1.32
C GLY A 259 -26.91 -3.34 2.21
N ALA A 260 -28.22 -3.21 2.40
CA ALA A 260 -28.82 -2.21 3.30
C ALA A 260 -28.49 -2.43 4.79
N ALA A 261 -28.03 -3.62 5.18
CA ALA A 261 -27.60 -3.96 6.54
C ALA A 261 -26.07 -3.84 6.73
N ASP A 262 -25.37 -3.31 5.73
CA ASP A 262 -23.93 -3.09 5.82
C ASP A 262 -23.62 -1.95 6.80
N ALA A 263 -22.64 -2.16 7.68
CA ALA A 263 -22.16 -1.16 8.64
C ALA A 263 -21.62 0.13 7.96
N LEU A 264 -21.32 0.06 6.66
CA LEU A 264 -20.87 1.16 5.81
C LEU A 264 -21.76 1.24 4.55
N PRO A 265 -22.77 2.13 4.49
CA PRO A 265 -23.77 2.05 3.43
C PRO A 265 -23.21 2.26 1.99
N ALA A 266 -22.08 2.95 1.80
CA ALA A 266 -21.42 3.09 0.49
C ALA A 266 -20.81 1.78 0.01
N ARG A 267 -20.31 0.96 0.94
CA ARG A 267 -19.89 -0.42 0.65
C ARG A 267 -21.09 -1.28 0.26
N GLY A 268 -22.20 -1.10 0.96
CA GLY A 268 -23.49 -1.72 0.60
C GLY A 268 -23.96 -1.33 -0.80
N ALA A 269 -23.85 -0.06 -1.18
CA ALA A 269 -24.25 0.45 -2.49
C ALA A 269 -23.37 -0.08 -3.63
N LEU A 270 -22.04 -0.05 -3.49
CA LEU A 270 -21.10 -0.64 -4.46
C LEU A 270 -21.38 -2.13 -4.66
N GLY A 271 -21.55 -2.86 -3.56
CA GLY A 271 -21.82 -4.29 -3.59
C GLY A 271 -23.18 -4.64 -4.20
N THR A 272 -24.21 -3.84 -3.94
CA THR A 272 -25.55 -4.00 -4.53
C THR A 272 -25.52 -3.80 -6.04
N ARG A 273 -24.88 -2.74 -6.53
CA ARG A 273 -24.75 -2.47 -7.97
C ARG A 273 -23.94 -3.54 -8.69
N LEU A 274 -22.86 -4.01 -8.06
CA LEU A 274 -22.07 -5.11 -8.62
C LEU A 274 -22.92 -6.39 -8.71
N HIS A 275 -23.73 -6.67 -7.68
CA HIS A 275 -24.65 -7.80 -7.68
C HIS A 275 -25.71 -7.71 -8.78
N GLU A 276 -26.25 -6.52 -9.05
CA GLU A 276 -27.19 -6.28 -10.16
C GLU A 276 -26.56 -6.54 -11.53
N HIS A 277 -25.32 -6.08 -11.76
CA HIS A 277 -24.60 -6.34 -13.01
C HIS A 277 -24.26 -7.81 -13.22
N VAL A 278 -23.96 -8.55 -12.14
CA VAL A 278 -23.76 -10.00 -12.22
C VAL A 278 -25.09 -10.72 -12.49
N THR A 279 -26.16 -10.38 -11.78
CA THR A 279 -27.48 -11.02 -11.92
C THR A 279 -28.13 -10.75 -13.28
N SER A 280 -27.92 -9.56 -13.85
CA SER A 280 -28.38 -9.21 -15.20
C SER A 280 -27.54 -9.83 -16.32
N GLY A 281 -26.43 -10.50 -15.98
CA GLY A 281 -25.52 -11.13 -16.96
C GLY A 281 -24.56 -10.16 -17.64
N ARG A 282 -24.52 -8.88 -17.25
CA ARG A 282 -23.54 -7.92 -17.77
C ARG A 282 -22.11 -8.26 -17.37
N ILE A 283 -21.95 -8.83 -16.17
CA ILE A 283 -20.67 -9.34 -15.66
C ILE A 283 -20.79 -10.85 -15.48
N THR A 284 -19.92 -11.62 -16.13
CA THR A 284 -19.84 -13.07 -15.91
C THR A 284 -18.93 -13.37 -14.73
N LEU A 285 -19.46 -14.01 -13.68
CA LEU A 285 -18.69 -14.39 -12.48
C LEU A 285 -18.14 -15.81 -12.59
N LEU A 286 -16.82 -15.97 -12.43
CA LEU A 286 -16.11 -17.24 -12.27
C LEU A 286 -15.64 -17.38 -10.82
N THR A 287 -16.09 -18.44 -10.15
CA THR A 287 -15.71 -18.78 -8.77
C THR A 287 -14.75 -19.95 -8.74
N GLY A 288 -14.03 -20.11 -7.62
CA GLY A 288 -13.00 -21.16 -7.52
C GLY A 288 -11.91 -21.01 -8.59
N PHE A 289 -11.64 -19.77 -9.02
CA PHE A 289 -10.70 -19.49 -10.10
C PHE A 289 -9.31 -19.23 -9.50
N PHE A 290 -8.45 -20.25 -9.55
CA PHE A 290 -7.08 -20.25 -9.03
C PHE A 290 -6.11 -20.12 -10.20
N THR A 291 -5.82 -18.89 -10.63
CA THR A 291 -4.89 -18.65 -11.75
C THR A 291 -3.58 -19.40 -11.56
N HIS A 292 -3.29 -20.29 -12.50
CA HIS A 292 -2.14 -21.17 -12.50
C HIS A 292 -1.18 -20.87 -13.65
N ARG A 293 -1.74 -20.55 -14.83
CA ARG A 293 -0.98 -20.25 -16.04
C ARG A 293 -1.68 -19.16 -16.84
N VAL A 294 -0.90 -18.34 -17.51
CA VAL A 294 -1.35 -17.43 -18.56
C VAL A 294 -0.56 -17.70 -19.84
N GLN A 295 -1.22 -17.59 -20.97
CA GLN A 295 -0.60 -17.78 -22.28
C GLN A 295 -1.12 -16.71 -23.23
N ARG A 296 -0.20 -16.06 -23.95
CA ARG A 296 -0.59 -15.16 -25.04
C ARG A 296 -1.17 -15.99 -26.18
N THR A 297 -2.30 -15.55 -26.71
CA THR A 297 -2.91 -16.11 -27.92
C THR A 297 -2.74 -15.11 -29.08
N ALA A 298 -3.19 -15.47 -30.28
CA ALA A 298 -3.16 -14.55 -31.42
C ALA A 298 -4.03 -13.29 -31.16
N ASP A 299 -5.12 -13.46 -30.42
CA ASP A 299 -6.16 -12.45 -30.24
C ASP A 299 -6.20 -11.87 -28.81
N GLY A 300 -5.31 -12.30 -27.91
CA GLY A 300 -5.30 -11.81 -26.53
C GLY A 300 -4.52 -12.70 -25.57
N ILE A 301 -5.16 -13.08 -24.47
CA ILE A 301 -4.59 -13.85 -23.38
C ILE A 301 -5.57 -14.93 -22.91
N GLU A 302 -5.08 -16.17 -22.81
CA GLU A 302 -5.77 -17.25 -22.13
C GLU A 302 -5.26 -17.35 -20.69
N VAL A 303 -6.19 -17.31 -19.73
CA VAL A 303 -5.92 -17.48 -18.31
C VAL A 303 -6.49 -18.82 -17.87
N ILE A 304 -5.62 -19.69 -17.37
CA ILE A 304 -5.96 -21.05 -16.96
C ILE A 304 -5.93 -21.10 -15.43
N SER A 305 -7.08 -21.45 -14.86
CA SER A 305 -7.23 -21.77 -13.46
C SER A 305 -6.98 -23.26 -13.24
N ARG A 306 -6.31 -23.59 -12.14
CA ARG A 306 -6.22 -24.95 -11.62
C ARG A 306 -6.51 -24.94 -10.12
N ASP A 307 -7.62 -25.53 -9.73
CA ASP A 307 -7.98 -25.62 -8.31
C ASP A 307 -7.13 -26.67 -7.56
N PRO A 308 -7.20 -26.73 -6.22
CA PRO A 308 -6.46 -27.72 -5.43
C PRO A 308 -6.80 -29.19 -5.73
N SER A 309 -7.96 -29.47 -6.36
CA SER A 309 -8.31 -30.83 -6.81
C SER A 309 -7.66 -31.20 -8.14
N GLY A 310 -7.07 -30.22 -8.83
CA GLY A 310 -6.48 -30.37 -10.16
C GLY A 310 -7.48 -30.11 -11.29
N ALA A 311 -8.71 -29.70 -10.99
CA ALA A 311 -9.68 -29.34 -12.01
C ALA A 311 -9.26 -28.04 -12.69
N GLU A 312 -9.33 -28.03 -14.02
CA GLU A 312 -8.96 -26.88 -14.84
C GLU A 312 -10.19 -26.23 -15.47
N GLN A 313 -10.15 -24.91 -15.52
CA GLN A 313 -11.05 -24.07 -16.31
C GLN A 313 -10.21 -22.94 -16.91
N SER A 314 -10.54 -22.50 -18.13
CA SER A 314 -9.85 -21.39 -18.78
C SER A 314 -10.81 -20.33 -19.29
N VAL A 315 -10.29 -19.13 -19.43
CA VAL A 315 -10.99 -17.98 -20.02
C VAL A 315 -10.02 -17.26 -20.94
N THR A 316 -10.46 -16.97 -22.16
CA THR A 316 -9.74 -16.08 -23.08
C THR A 316 -10.31 -14.69 -22.96
N ALA A 317 -9.46 -13.68 -22.85
CA ALA A 317 -9.81 -12.27 -22.82
C ALA A 317 -8.81 -11.47 -23.67
N ASP A 318 -9.16 -10.23 -24.01
CA ASP A 318 -8.25 -9.30 -24.68
C ASP A 318 -7.28 -8.67 -23.67
N GLN A 319 -7.74 -8.45 -22.43
CA GLN A 319 -6.99 -7.82 -21.34
C GLN A 319 -7.31 -8.49 -20.00
N VAL A 320 -6.35 -8.46 -19.07
CA VAL A 320 -6.53 -8.85 -17.68
C VAL A 320 -6.28 -7.65 -16.78
N VAL A 321 -7.11 -7.46 -15.75
CA VAL A 321 -6.83 -6.54 -14.65
C VAL A 321 -6.57 -7.35 -13.38
N ALA A 322 -5.33 -7.30 -12.90
CA ALA A 322 -4.88 -7.96 -11.69
C ALA A 322 -5.16 -7.09 -10.45
N ALA A 323 -6.37 -7.18 -9.92
CA ALA A 323 -6.78 -6.53 -8.67
C ALA A 323 -6.49 -7.41 -7.44
N THR A 324 -5.26 -7.93 -7.35
CA THR A 324 -4.81 -8.92 -6.35
C THR A 324 -4.11 -8.30 -5.14
N GLY A 325 -4.22 -6.98 -4.96
CA GLY A 325 -3.63 -6.23 -3.86
C GLY A 325 -2.13 -5.95 -4.03
N TYR A 326 -1.51 -5.46 -2.96
CA TYR A 326 -0.11 -5.01 -2.96
C TYR A 326 0.65 -5.60 -1.76
N ARG A 327 1.96 -5.37 -1.72
CA ARG A 327 2.85 -5.76 -0.61
C ARG A 327 3.97 -4.74 -0.43
N PRO A 328 4.56 -4.57 0.77
CA PRO A 328 5.69 -3.68 0.94
C PRO A 328 6.95 -4.23 0.25
N ASP A 329 7.83 -3.35 -0.20
CA ASP A 329 9.20 -3.70 -0.55
C ASP A 329 10.16 -3.37 0.60
N HIS A 330 10.80 -4.39 1.17
CA HIS A 330 11.81 -4.25 2.21
C HIS A 330 13.24 -4.43 1.68
N SER A 331 13.42 -4.63 0.37
CA SER A 331 14.72 -4.91 -0.25
C SER A 331 15.77 -3.83 0.04
N ILE A 332 15.37 -2.56 -0.01
CA ILE A 332 16.22 -1.40 0.29
C ILE A 332 16.76 -1.40 1.72
N THR A 333 16.14 -2.16 2.63
CA THR A 333 16.50 -2.25 4.05
C THR A 333 17.23 -3.55 4.41
N ALA A 334 17.74 -4.30 3.43
CA ALA A 334 18.34 -5.61 3.66
C ALA A 334 19.47 -5.63 4.73
N GLU A 335 20.21 -4.52 4.87
CA GLU A 335 21.28 -4.36 5.87
C GLU A 335 20.81 -3.76 7.21
N LEU A 336 19.52 -3.48 7.35
CA LEU A 336 18.91 -3.03 8.60
C LEU A 336 18.37 -4.20 9.44
N ARG A 337 18.25 -3.96 10.75
CA ARG A 337 17.70 -4.92 11.71
C ARG A 337 16.22 -4.66 11.97
N LEU A 338 15.36 -5.12 11.06
CA LEU A 338 13.90 -4.96 11.18
C LEU A 338 13.27 -6.13 11.94
N ASP A 339 12.21 -5.83 12.70
CA ASP A 339 11.34 -6.84 13.31
C ASP A 339 9.99 -6.89 12.59
N LEU A 340 9.90 -7.82 11.63
CA LEU A 340 8.74 -7.99 10.76
C LEU A 340 7.90 -9.20 11.17
N ASP A 341 6.58 -9.05 11.11
CA ASP A 341 5.65 -10.16 11.23
C ASP A 341 5.78 -11.13 10.06
N ALA A 342 5.74 -12.44 10.35
CA ALA A 342 6.01 -13.49 9.38
C ALA A 342 4.87 -13.68 8.37
N ILE A 343 3.65 -13.23 8.68
CA ILE A 343 2.47 -13.42 7.85
C ILE A 343 2.22 -12.17 7.01
N LEU A 344 2.16 -11.02 7.67
CA LEU A 344 1.79 -9.76 7.04
C LEU A 344 2.99 -9.04 6.44
N GLY A 345 4.20 -9.25 6.92
CA GLY A 345 5.36 -8.41 6.58
C GLY A 345 5.24 -6.97 7.09
N SER A 346 4.38 -6.76 8.09
CA SER A 346 4.20 -5.52 8.87
C SER A 346 5.20 -5.44 10.02
N THR A 347 5.26 -4.33 10.75
CA THR A 347 5.99 -4.32 12.03
C THR A 347 5.35 -5.31 13.01
N ARG A 348 6.15 -6.15 13.66
CA ARG A 348 5.62 -7.26 14.48
C ARG A 348 4.64 -6.80 15.56
N ALA A 349 4.96 -5.73 16.27
CA ALA A 349 4.11 -5.19 17.35
C ALA A 349 2.75 -4.69 16.83
N LEU A 350 2.71 -4.23 15.57
CA LEU A 350 1.48 -3.77 14.92
C LEU A 350 0.58 -4.92 14.44
N ALA A 351 1.16 -6.05 14.02
CA ALA A 351 0.43 -7.13 13.36
C ALA A 351 -0.86 -7.60 14.08
N PRO A 352 -0.88 -7.82 15.41
CA PRO A 352 -2.10 -8.23 16.11
C PRO A 352 -3.23 -7.19 16.06
N LEU A 353 -2.91 -5.91 15.83
CA LEU A 353 -3.86 -4.79 15.82
C LEU A 353 -4.52 -4.60 14.45
N ILE A 354 -3.91 -5.15 13.40
CA ILE A 354 -4.30 -4.91 12.00
C ILE A 354 -4.62 -6.19 11.22
N ASP A 355 -4.58 -7.36 11.86
CA ASP A 355 -4.83 -8.63 11.20
C ASP A 355 -6.22 -8.64 10.55
N PRO A 356 -6.33 -8.79 9.22
CA PRO A 356 -7.60 -8.78 8.50
C PRO A 356 -8.56 -9.92 8.88
N ASN A 357 -8.08 -10.95 9.58
CA ASN A 357 -8.93 -12.02 10.10
C ASN A 357 -9.72 -11.58 11.35
N HIS A 358 -9.27 -10.51 12.02
CA HIS A 358 -9.83 -10.03 13.29
C HIS A 358 -10.34 -8.60 13.22
N HIS A 359 -9.77 -7.76 12.36
CA HIS A 359 -10.02 -6.32 12.30
C HIS A 359 -10.55 -5.84 10.95
N SER A 360 -11.32 -4.76 11.00
CA SER A 360 -11.76 -3.95 9.86
C SER A 360 -11.26 -2.51 10.00
N CYS A 361 -11.43 -1.68 8.97
CA CYS A 361 -10.96 -0.28 8.99
C CYS A 361 -11.45 0.55 10.20
N GLY A 362 -12.61 0.22 10.77
CA GLY A 362 -13.18 0.94 11.93
C GLY A 362 -12.79 0.38 13.30
N THR A 363 -12.10 -0.76 13.35
CA THR A 363 -11.77 -1.45 14.61
C THR A 363 -10.28 -1.51 14.90
N VAL A 364 -9.46 -0.86 14.05
CA VAL A 364 -8.01 -0.77 14.26
C VAL A 364 -7.75 0.36 15.26
N PRO A 365 -7.10 0.08 16.40
CA PRO A 365 -6.75 1.14 17.34
C PRO A 365 -5.69 2.07 16.73
N ALA A 366 -5.70 3.33 17.16
CA ALA A 366 -4.60 4.23 16.85
C ALA A 366 -3.29 3.67 17.41
N HIS A 367 -2.22 3.86 16.65
CA HIS A 367 -0.89 3.34 16.97
C HIS A 367 0.16 4.29 16.39
N GLY A 368 1.37 4.24 16.96
CA GLY A 368 2.40 5.22 16.70
C GLY A 368 3.80 4.65 16.89
N ALA A 369 4.70 5.45 17.44
CA ALA A 369 6.11 5.14 17.52
C ALA A 369 6.42 3.81 18.24
N ASP A 370 5.65 3.44 19.27
CA ASP A 370 5.89 2.22 20.04
C ASP A 370 5.57 0.96 19.20
N GLU A 371 4.46 0.93 18.43
CA GLU A 371 4.10 -0.20 17.56
C GLU A 371 4.88 -0.24 16.24
N LEU A 372 5.48 0.88 15.84
CA LEU A 372 6.24 1.03 14.59
C LEU A 372 7.75 0.89 14.79
N ALA A 373 8.21 0.78 16.03
CA ALA A 373 9.63 0.65 16.34
C ALA A 373 10.22 -0.67 15.83
N HIS A 374 11.49 -0.62 15.45
CA HIS A 374 12.29 -1.79 15.09
C HIS A 374 13.54 -1.87 15.97
N PRO A 375 14.23 -3.02 16.00
CA PRO A 375 15.57 -3.14 16.60
C PRO A 375 16.61 -2.21 15.99
N GLU A 376 16.33 -1.61 14.83
CA GLU A 376 17.11 -0.57 14.17
C GLU A 376 16.67 0.84 14.67
N PRO A 377 17.39 1.49 15.59
CA PRO A 377 16.92 2.74 16.20
C PRO A 377 16.86 3.90 15.20
N GLY A 378 15.80 4.71 15.24
CA GLY A 378 15.66 5.86 14.35
C GLY A 378 15.25 5.52 12.92
N TYR A 379 14.99 4.24 12.59
CA TYR A 379 14.29 3.83 11.39
C TYR A 379 12.83 3.49 11.71
N TYR A 380 11.89 4.09 10.97
CA TYR A 380 10.47 3.80 11.08
C TYR A 380 9.85 3.57 9.71
N ALA A 381 9.29 2.38 9.48
CA ALA A 381 8.36 2.19 8.37
C ALA A 381 7.00 2.77 8.78
N VAL A 382 6.41 3.62 7.94
CA VAL A 382 5.12 4.30 8.21
C VAL A 382 4.18 4.19 7.02
N GLY A 383 2.94 4.63 7.21
CA GLY A 383 1.91 4.58 6.20
C GLY A 383 1.50 3.15 5.87
N VAL A 384 1.00 2.94 4.65
CA VAL A 384 0.56 1.61 4.21
C VAL A 384 1.70 0.58 4.19
N LYS A 385 2.97 1.02 4.14
CA LYS A 385 4.13 0.12 4.20
C LYS A 385 4.22 -0.61 5.53
N SER A 386 3.96 0.08 6.65
CA SER A 386 4.02 -0.53 7.98
C SER A 386 2.93 -1.58 8.21
N TYR A 387 1.84 -1.52 7.43
CA TYR A 387 0.74 -2.49 7.46
C TYR A 387 1.04 -3.79 6.74
N GLY A 388 2.12 -3.85 5.97
CA GLY A 388 2.45 -5.02 5.18
C GLY A 388 1.35 -5.37 4.19
N ARG A 389 0.77 -6.57 4.36
CA ARG A 389 -0.34 -7.09 3.53
C ARG A 389 -1.73 -6.78 4.12
N ALA A 390 -1.79 -6.11 5.27
CA ALA A 390 -3.06 -5.77 5.88
C ALA A 390 -3.78 -4.69 5.05
N PRO A 391 -5.07 -4.89 4.73
CA PRO A 391 -5.77 -4.08 3.75
C PRO A 391 -6.53 -2.86 4.35
N THR A 392 -6.45 -2.66 5.66
CA THR A 392 -7.32 -1.77 6.46
C THR A 392 -6.73 -0.38 6.70
N PHE A 393 -5.79 0.06 5.87
CA PHE A 393 -5.07 1.33 6.06
C PHE A 393 -5.91 2.56 5.64
N LEU A 394 -5.83 3.62 6.44
CA LEU A 394 -6.45 4.92 6.19
C LEU A 394 -5.39 6.03 6.24
N MET A 395 -5.54 7.08 5.41
CA MET A 395 -4.63 8.25 5.45
C MET A 395 -4.59 8.90 6.84
N ALA A 396 -5.74 9.05 7.50
CA ALA A 396 -5.83 9.56 8.86
C ALA A 396 -4.97 8.75 9.86
N THR A 397 -4.94 7.42 9.71
CA THR A 397 -4.05 6.57 10.51
C THR A 397 -2.59 6.85 10.23
N GLY A 398 -2.21 7.00 8.96
CA GLY A 398 -0.85 7.40 8.58
C GLY A 398 -0.42 8.75 9.16
N TYR A 399 -1.33 9.72 9.22
CA TYR A 399 -1.07 11.02 9.83
C TYR A 399 -0.82 10.92 11.33
N GLU A 400 -1.58 10.07 12.03
CA GLU A 400 -1.34 9.80 13.44
C GLU A 400 0.01 9.08 13.67
N GLN A 401 0.36 8.11 12.81
CA GLN A 401 1.63 7.42 12.88
C GLN A 401 2.80 8.41 12.81
N VAL A 402 2.82 9.29 11.80
CA VAL A 402 3.95 10.22 11.60
C VAL A 402 3.99 11.33 12.65
N ARG A 403 2.83 11.78 13.16
CA ARG A 403 2.78 12.68 14.32
C ARG A 403 3.49 12.06 15.53
N SER A 404 3.17 10.80 15.83
CA SER A 404 3.76 10.07 16.96
C SER A 404 5.27 9.81 16.74
N VAL A 405 5.65 9.31 15.56
CA VAL A 405 7.05 9.03 15.20
C VAL A 405 7.92 10.27 15.26
N VAL A 406 7.46 11.39 14.69
CA VAL A 406 8.23 12.65 14.72
C VAL A 406 8.40 13.16 16.15
N ALA A 407 7.37 13.07 17.00
CA ALA A 407 7.50 13.42 18.43
C ALA A 407 8.58 12.57 19.12
N ALA A 408 8.57 11.24 18.90
CA ALA A 408 9.59 10.33 19.43
C ALA A 408 11.01 10.66 18.94
N LEU A 409 11.18 10.94 17.64
CA LEU A 409 12.46 11.32 17.05
C LEU A 409 13.02 12.64 17.62
N THR A 410 12.15 13.53 18.11
CA THR A 410 12.54 14.78 18.79
C THR A 410 12.70 14.64 20.30
N GLY A 411 12.55 13.43 20.85
CA GLY A 411 12.67 13.14 22.28
C GLY A 411 11.42 13.44 23.11
N ASP A 412 10.32 13.88 22.49
CA ASP A 412 9.03 14.13 23.13
C ASP A 412 8.20 12.83 23.19
N TRP A 413 8.62 11.93 24.07
CA TRP A 413 7.96 10.63 24.27
C TRP A 413 6.57 10.74 24.88
N GLU A 414 6.28 11.82 25.60
CA GLU A 414 4.93 12.07 26.12
C GLU A 414 3.97 12.35 24.96
N ALA A 415 4.30 13.30 24.08
CA ALA A 415 3.49 13.56 22.91
C ALA A 415 3.46 12.37 21.95
N ALA A 416 4.55 11.60 21.83
CA ALA A 416 4.58 10.40 21.00
C ALA A 416 3.51 9.38 21.41
N ARG A 417 3.30 9.17 22.71
CA ARG A 417 2.37 8.17 23.26
C ARG A 417 0.93 8.66 23.40
N GLN A 418 0.67 9.95 23.25
CA GLN A 418 -0.69 10.48 23.22
C GLN A 418 -1.39 10.05 21.92
N VAL A 419 -2.56 9.45 21.99
CA VAL A 419 -3.40 9.21 20.81
C VAL A 419 -4.18 10.47 20.47
N ARG A 420 -4.06 10.95 19.23
CA ARG A 420 -4.82 12.13 18.74
C ARG A 420 -5.69 11.84 17.52
N LEU A 421 -5.83 10.57 17.15
CA LEU A 421 -6.68 10.14 16.06
C LEU A 421 -8.14 10.06 16.50
N GLU A 422 -8.97 10.93 15.94
CA GLU A 422 -10.42 10.90 16.11
C GLU A 422 -11.06 10.32 14.85
N LEU A 423 -11.62 9.11 14.96
CA LEU A 423 -12.44 8.49 13.93
C LEU A 423 -13.85 8.26 14.48
N PRO A 424 -14.91 8.40 13.67
CA PRO A 424 -16.26 8.05 14.10
C PRO A 424 -16.36 6.54 14.36
N GLU A 425 -17.24 6.13 15.28
CA GLU A 425 -17.43 4.70 15.64
C GLU A 425 -17.82 3.82 14.45
N THR A 426 -18.47 4.40 13.43
CA THR A 426 -18.83 3.72 12.18
C THR A 426 -17.66 3.54 11.21
N GLY A 427 -16.48 4.09 11.50
CA GLY A 427 -15.36 4.20 10.57
C GLY A 427 -15.52 5.36 9.58
N VAL A 428 -14.45 5.61 8.81
CA VAL A 428 -14.28 6.84 8.00
C VAL A 428 -15.13 6.86 6.72
N CYS A 429 -15.71 5.73 6.31
CA CYS A 429 -16.48 5.66 5.06
C CYS A 429 -17.83 6.39 5.20
N SER A 430 -17.97 7.53 4.52
CA SER A 430 -19.19 8.36 4.57
C SER A 430 -20.12 8.05 3.40
N SER A 431 -21.12 7.21 3.64
CA SER A 431 -21.98 6.69 2.59
C SER A 431 -22.99 7.68 2.00
N GLY A 432 -23.62 8.50 2.85
CA GLY A 432 -24.59 9.48 2.38
C GLY A 432 -23.96 10.58 1.54
N LEU A 433 -22.68 10.90 1.80
CA LEU A 433 -21.91 11.86 1.00
C LEU A 433 -21.51 11.26 -0.36
N ALA A 434 -21.13 9.98 -0.38
CA ALA A 434 -20.84 9.27 -1.62
C ALA A 434 -22.05 9.25 -2.55
N GLU A 435 -23.22 8.81 -2.09
CA GLU A 435 -24.44 8.78 -2.92
C GLU A 435 -24.88 10.19 -3.38
N ALA A 436 -24.82 11.20 -2.50
CA ALA A 436 -25.18 12.57 -2.84
C ALA A 436 -24.21 13.22 -3.84
N GLN A 437 -22.92 12.89 -3.75
CA GLN A 437 -21.89 13.39 -4.65
C GLN A 437 -21.88 12.61 -5.97
N GLU A 438 -22.17 11.31 -5.95
CA GLU A 438 -22.37 10.49 -7.15
C GLU A 438 -23.48 11.03 -8.04
N ALA A 439 -24.61 11.40 -7.43
CA ALA A 439 -25.72 12.03 -8.14
C ALA A 439 -25.36 13.39 -8.76
N ARG A 440 -24.27 14.04 -8.32
CA ARG A 440 -23.83 15.35 -8.80
C ARG A 440 -22.68 15.29 -9.80
N VAL A 441 -21.71 14.41 -9.60
CA VAL A 441 -20.43 14.39 -10.35
C VAL A 441 -19.89 12.98 -10.66
N GLY A 442 -20.67 11.92 -10.42
CA GLY A 442 -20.29 10.54 -10.77
C GLY A 442 -19.65 9.73 -9.63
N LEU A 443 -19.50 8.43 -9.90
CA LEU A 443 -19.12 7.32 -9.01
C LEU A 443 -17.99 7.65 -7.98
N ALA A 444 -18.25 7.38 -6.70
CA ALA A 444 -17.25 7.40 -5.62
C ALA A 444 -16.64 5.99 -5.48
N THR A 445 -15.41 5.81 -5.92
CA THR A 445 -14.83 4.48 -6.21
C THR A 445 -13.68 4.06 -5.29
N GLY A 446 -13.59 4.68 -4.11
CA GLY A 446 -12.36 4.75 -3.34
C GLY A 446 -11.67 3.43 -2.96
N ILE A 447 -10.34 3.52 -2.92
CA ILE A 447 -9.39 2.50 -2.46
C ILE A 447 -9.40 2.35 -0.95
N SER A 448 -10.19 1.42 -0.42
CA SER A 448 -9.72 0.67 0.74
C SER A 448 -8.77 -0.37 0.18
N GLY A 449 -7.57 -0.56 0.74
CA GLY A 449 -6.66 -1.66 0.36
C GLY A 449 -7.23 -3.08 0.55
N GLY A 450 -8.55 -3.18 0.79
CA GLY A 450 -9.43 -4.30 1.06
C GLY A 450 -9.34 -5.48 0.10
N LEU A 451 -8.35 -6.35 0.22
CA LEU A 451 -8.60 -7.78 0.00
C LEU A 451 -9.43 -8.29 1.18
N LEU A 452 -10.69 -8.62 0.94
CA LEU A 452 -11.48 -9.37 1.91
C LEU A 452 -10.85 -10.76 2.02
N ALA A 453 -10.27 -11.07 3.19
CA ALA A 453 -9.71 -12.38 3.48
C ALA A 453 -10.79 -13.45 3.22
N THR A 454 -10.47 -14.50 2.47
CA THR A 454 -11.30 -15.70 2.35
C THR A 454 -10.84 -16.69 3.41
N PRO A 455 -11.71 -17.31 4.22
CA PRO A 455 -11.31 -18.51 4.93
C PRO A 455 -10.89 -19.55 3.88
N LEU A 456 -9.72 -20.15 4.07
CA LEU A 456 -9.27 -21.28 3.27
C LEU A 456 -10.35 -22.37 3.35
N PRO A 457 -10.79 -22.98 2.24
CA PRO A 457 -11.51 -24.23 2.33
C PRO A 457 -10.58 -25.22 3.03
N LEU A 458 -10.97 -25.67 4.23
CA LEU A 458 -10.36 -26.81 4.88
C LEU A 458 -10.50 -27.98 3.91
N ALA A 459 -9.41 -28.34 3.24
CA ALA A 459 -9.30 -29.60 2.54
C ALA A 459 -9.38 -30.69 3.63
N THR A 460 -10.58 -31.20 3.87
CA THR A 460 -10.75 -32.46 4.60
C THR A 460 -10.15 -33.54 3.71
N VAL A 461 -8.87 -33.83 3.91
CA VAL A 461 -8.30 -35.09 3.44
C VAL A 461 -9.02 -36.16 4.24
N SER A 462 -10.05 -36.75 3.64
CA SER A 462 -10.65 -37.97 4.16
C SER A 462 -9.55 -39.01 4.16
N ALA A 463 -8.95 -39.22 5.33
CA ALA A 463 -8.10 -40.37 5.58
C ALA A 463 -9.00 -41.60 5.48
N SER A 464 -9.10 -42.17 4.28
CA SER A 464 -9.61 -43.51 4.09
C SER A 464 -8.65 -44.45 4.80
N GLY A 465 -9.13 -45.03 5.89
CA GLY A 465 -8.39 -46.00 6.68
C GLY A 465 -7.84 -47.13 5.82
N GLY A 466 -6.54 -47.35 5.96
CA GLY A 466 -5.87 -48.58 5.57
C GLY A 466 -4.98 -48.98 6.73
N GLY A 467 -5.53 -49.80 7.63
CA GLY A 467 -4.68 -50.50 8.59
C GLY A 467 -3.81 -51.51 7.85
N CYS A 468 -2.56 -51.66 8.28
CA CYS A 468 -1.94 -52.97 8.38
C CYS A 468 -0.68 -52.91 9.24
N CYS A 469 -0.56 -53.94 10.07
CA CYS A 469 0.48 -54.19 11.07
C CYS A 469 1.88 -54.36 10.48
N GLY A 470 2.89 -54.11 11.33
CA GLY A 470 4.30 -54.41 11.10
C GLY A 470 5.18 -53.66 12.08
#